data_AF-A0A7D5NK84-F1
#
_entry.id   AF-A0A7D5NK84-F1
#
_cell.length_a   1.000
_cell.length_b   1.000
_cell.length_c   1.000
_cell.angle_alpha   90.00
_cell.angle_beta   90.00
_cell.angle_gamma   90.00
#
_symmetry.space_group_name_H-M   'P 1'
#
loop_
_entity.id
_entity.type
_entity.pdbx_description
1 polymer ?
#
loop_
_entity_poly.entity_id
_entity_poly.type
_entity_poly.pdbx_seq_one_letter_code
_entity_poly.pdbx_strand_id
1 'polypeptide(L)'
;MVKAVETKELIVAEIIERLRNYYKVRTLSEIGERLGVSESTLSVWKHRNTFDIFKIFSKIPDINWHWLLTGEGEMHYNPKEKQEKTATIEYLLRKLKELESENEVLKRLYNESLRKIEEMKSQLESSKEQSLSGDTIEVPLMKLPDEAEIFKREKEKGGGIYSRGKKKDLNKENC
;
A
#
# COMPACT_ATOMS: atom_id res chain seq x y z
N MET A 1 -12.10 -18.25 -3.97
CA MET A 1 -11.42 -19.25 -4.82
C MET A 1 -9.98 -19.39 -4.33
N VAL A 2 -9.70 -20.43 -3.54
CA VAL A 2 -8.31 -20.80 -3.23
C VAL A 2 -7.76 -21.38 -4.52
N LYS A 3 -6.74 -20.74 -5.11
CA LYS A 3 -6.06 -21.31 -6.28
C LYS A 3 -5.53 -22.68 -5.86
N ALA A 4 -5.83 -23.71 -6.64
CA ALA A 4 -5.15 -24.99 -6.52
C ALA A 4 -3.65 -24.70 -6.58
N VAL A 5 -2.93 -25.08 -5.53
CA VAL A 5 -1.47 -25.09 -5.55
C VAL A 5 -1.10 -26.19 -6.54
N GLU A 6 -0.59 -25.81 -7.72
CA GLU A 6 0.00 -26.75 -8.65
C GLU A 6 1.15 -27.46 -7.94
N THR A 7 0.92 -28.69 -7.50
CA THR A 7 1.97 -29.53 -6.93
C THR A 7 2.86 -29.97 -8.08
N LYS A 8 3.96 -29.24 -8.29
CA LYS A 8 5.02 -29.65 -9.20
C LYS A 8 5.53 -31.02 -8.74
N GLU A 9 5.44 -32.02 -9.60
CA GLU A 9 5.98 -33.34 -9.30
C GLU A 9 7.46 -33.21 -8.98
N LEU A 10 7.86 -33.81 -7.86
CA LEU A 10 9.26 -33.80 -7.45
C LEU A 10 10.04 -34.74 -8.37
N ILE A 11 10.98 -34.19 -9.14
CA ILE A 11 11.82 -34.97 -10.05
C ILE A 11 13.20 -35.16 -9.41
N VAL A 12 13.51 -36.39 -8.97
CA VAL A 12 14.78 -36.74 -8.33
C VAL A 12 15.98 -36.51 -9.25
N ALA A 13 15.80 -36.59 -10.57
CA ALA A 13 16.84 -36.21 -11.51
C ALA A 13 17.25 -34.73 -11.37
N GLU A 14 16.32 -33.81 -11.11
CA GLU A 14 16.61 -32.39 -10.88
C GLU A 14 17.29 -32.16 -9.53
N ILE A 15 16.92 -32.93 -8.50
CA ILE A 15 17.58 -32.90 -7.19
C ILE A 15 19.05 -33.30 -7.35
N ILE A 16 19.32 -34.38 -8.07
CA ILE A 16 20.69 -34.85 -8.31
C ILE A 16 21.51 -33.85 -9.12
N GLU A 17 20.90 -33.15 -10.10
CA GLU A 17 21.58 -32.07 -10.82
C GLU A 17 21.90 -30.89 -9.90
N ARG A 18 21.00 -30.53 -8.99
CA ARG A 18 21.27 -29.51 -7.97
C ARG A 18 22.37 -29.92 -7.00
N LEU A 19 22.42 -31.19 -6.59
CA LEU A 19 23.53 -31.75 -5.80
C LEU A 19 24.85 -31.71 -6.58
N ARG A 20 24.81 -31.98 -7.88
CA ARG A 20 25.99 -31.84 -8.76
C ARG A 20 26.53 -30.41 -8.70
N ASN A 21 25.66 -29.42 -8.87
CA ASN A 21 26.03 -28.01 -8.84
C ASN A 21 26.54 -27.60 -7.45
N TYR A 22 25.89 -28.09 -6.39
CA TYR A 22 26.31 -27.86 -5.00
C TYR A 22 27.73 -28.37 -4.74
N TYR A 23 28.01 -29.63 -5.10
CA TYR A 23 29.32 -30.25 -4.89
C TYR A 23 30.38 -29.83 -5.93
N LYS A 24 29.97 -29.15 -7.01
CA LYS A 24 30.83 -28.75 -8.15
C LYS A 24 31.54 -29.94 -8.80
N VAL A 25 30.82 -31.06 -8.91
CA VAL A 25 31.31 -32.31 -9.52
C VAL A 25 30.68 -32.50 -10.90
N ARG A 26 31.16 -33.46 -11.69
CA ARG A 26 30.62 -33.70 -13.05
C ARG A 26 29.91 -35.04 -13.16
N THR A 27 30.35 -36.02 -12.40
CA THR A 27 29.91 -37.41 -12.52
C THR A 27 28.95 -37.81 -11.41
N LEU A 28 28.16 -38.85 -11.67
CA LEU A 28 27.26 -39.42 -10.68
C LEU A 28 28.04 -40.20 -9.59
N SER A 29 29.16 -40.83 -9.96
CA SER A 29 30.06 -41.48 -9.00
C SER A 29 30.58 -40.50 -7.95
N GLU A 30 31.05 -39.32 -8.35
CA GLU A 30 31.54 -38.29 -7.41
C GLU A 30 30.45 -37.85 -6.43
N ILE A 31 29.20 -37.71 -6.89
CA ILE A 31 28.06 -37.40 -5.99
C ILE A 31 27.85 -38.55 -5.00
N GLY A 32 27.94 -39.79 -5.48
CA GLY A 32 27.83 -41.00 -4.67
C GLY A 32 28.87 -41.03 -3.56
N GLU A 33 30.13 -40.76 -3.89
CA GLU A 33 31.23 -40.67 -2.93
C GLU A 33 30.98 -39.62 -1.85
N ARG A 34 30.50 -38.43 -2.23
CA ARG A 34 30.16 -37.36 -1.28
C ARG A 34 29.01 -37.75 -0.35
N LEU A 35 28.01 -38.45 -0.87
CA LEU A 35 26.84 -38.90 -0.13
C LEU A 35 27.06 -40.21 0.65
N GLY A 36 28.15 -40.94 0.37
CA GLY A 36 28.39 -42.29 0.91
C GLY A 36 27.47 -43.35 0.31
N VAL A 37 27.13 -43.25 -0.98
CA VAL A 37 26.33 -44.22 -1.73
C VAL A 37 27.01 -44.60 -3.04
N SER A 38 26.67 -45.76 -3.60
CA SER A 38 27.17 -46.14 -4.93
C SER A 38 26.48 -45.34 -6.05
N GLU A 39 27.16 -45.19 -7.19
CA GLU A 39 26.56 -44.66 -8.43
C GLU A 39 25.31 -45.45 -8.85
N SER A 40 25.33 -46.77 -8.67
CA SER A 40 24.18 -47.63 -8.93
C SER A 40 22.97 -47.27 -8.04
N THR A 41 23.20 -46.90 -6.78
CA THR A 41 22.14 -46.46 -5.86
C THR A 41 21.51 -45.15 -6.36
N LEU A 42 22.33 -44.19 -6.80
CA LEU A 42 21.83 -42.93 -7.36
C LEU A 42 21.07 -43.15 -8.67
N SER A 43 21.49 -44.11 -9.49
CA SER A 43 20.77 -44.48 -10.72
C SER A 43 19.38 -45.05 -10.41
N VAL A 44 19.27 -45.89 -9.38
CA VAL A 44 17.98 -46.41 -8.88
C VAL A 44 17.12 -45.27 -8.34
N TRP A 45 17.70 -44.31 -7.61
CA TRP A 45 16.97 -43.14 -7.12
C TRP A 45 16.34 -42.33 -8.26
N LYS A 46 17.11 -42.07 -9.33
CA LYS A 46 16.59 -41.40 -10.53
C LYS A 46 15.47 -42.19 -11.19
N HIS A 47 15.68 -43.50 -11.40
CA HIS A 47 14.72 -44.34 -12.12
C HIS A 47 13.40 -44.52 -11.37
N ARG A 48 13.47 -44.71 -10.05
CA ARG A 48 12.29 -44.88 -9.19
C ARG A 48 11.67 -43.56 -8.73
N ASN A 49 12.30 -42.44 -9.06
CA ASN A 49 11.93 -41.10 -8.58
C ASN A 49 11.80 -41.05 -7.04
N THR A 50 12.71 -41.72 -6.34
CA THR A 50 12.79 -41.73 -4.87
C THR A 50 14.22 -41.44 -4.43
N PHE A 51 14.40 -40.95 -3.21
CA PHE A 51 15.72 -40.68 -2.66
C PHE A 51 15.69 -40.78 -1.13
N ASP A 52 16.86 -40.99 -0.55
CA ASP A 52 17.01 -41.05 0.90
C ASP A 52 17.35 -39.67 1.45
N ILE A 53 16.34 -39.01 2.03
CA ILE A 53 16.45 -37.67 2.62
C ILE A 53 17.51 -37.67 3.73
N PHE A 54 17.57 -38.71 4.56
CA PHE A 54 18.49 -38.78 5.69
C PHE A 54 19.94 -38.88 5.22
N LYS A 55 20.21 -39.60 4.12
CA LYS A 55 21.57 -39.64 3.54
C LYS A 55 22.04 -38.27 3.08
N ILE A 56 21.19 -37.51 2.41
CA ILE A 56 21.56 -36.15 1.97
C ILE A 56 21.71 -35.23 3.21
N PHE A 57 20.76 -35.28 4.14
CA PHE A 57 20.78 -34.45 5.36
C PHE A 57 22.01 -34.67 6.22
N SER A 58 22.41 -35.93 6.43
CA SER A 58 23.59 -36.26 7.22
C SER A 58 24.91 -35.75 6.62
N LYS A 59 24.94 -35.47 5.32
CA LYS A 59 26.15 -35.05 4.60
C LYS A 59 26.18 -33.55 4.32
N ILE A 60 25.03 -32.89 4.34
CA ILE A 60 24.89 -31.47 4.00
C ILE A 60 23.91 -30.78 4.97
N PRO A 61 24.33 -30.44 6.20
CA PRO A 61 23.43 -29.82 7.18
C PRO A 61 22.99 -28.40 6.79
N ASP A 62 23.82 -27.66 6.05
CA ASP A 62 23.62 -26.23 5.77
C ASP A 62 22.89 -25.95 4.44
N ILE A 63 22.38 -26.98 3.76
CA ILE A 63 21.65 -26.84 2.50
C ILE A 63 20.21 -26.38 2.75
N ASN A 64 19.73 -25.47 1.90
CA ASN A 64 18.33 -25.12 1.88
C ASN A 64 17.53 -26.22 1.19
N TRP A 65 16.72 -26.95 1.96
CA TRP A 65 15.87 -28.03 1.45
C TRP A 65 14.82 -27.56 0.47
N HIS A 66 14.28 -26.36 0.65
CA HIS A 66 13.33 -25.80 -0.30
C HIS A 66 14.00 -25.66 -1.67
N TRP A 67 15.17 -25.00 -1.73
CA TRP A 67 15.95 -24.89 -2.96
C TRP A 67 16.32 -26.25 -3.56
N LEU A 68 16.70 -27.23 -2.72
CA LEU A 68 17.08 -28.55 -3.19
C LEU A 68 15.91 -29.34 -3.80
N LEU A 69 14.67 -29.09 -3.36
CA LEU A 69 13.47 -29.78 -3.83
C LEU A 69 12.76 -29.04 -4.96
N THR A 70 12.60 -27.72 -4.87
CA THR A 70 11.85 -26.89 -5.84
C THR A 70 12.73 -26.21 -6.89
N GLY A 71 13.95 -25.82 -6.51
CA GLY A 71 14.91 -25.09 -7.34
C GLY A 71 14.82 -23.60 -7.09
N GLU A 72 13.96 -23.18 -6.17
CA GLU A 72 13.61 -21.80 -5.88
C GLU A 72 14.34 -21.32 -4.62
N GLY A 73 14.71 -20.04 -4.62
CA GLY A 73 15.41 -19.40 -3.50
C GLY A 73 16.92 -19.67 -3.47
N GLU A 74 17.53 -19.39 -2.32
CA GLU A 74 18.97 -19.52 -2.14
C GLU A 74 19.39 -20.96 -1.78
N MET A 75 20.55 -21.39 -2.30
CA MET A 75 21.12 -22.72 -2.07
C MET A 75 21.50 -23.00 -0.61
N HIS A 76 21.92 -21.97 0.12
CA HIS A 76 22.32 -22.06 1.51
C HIS A 76 21.40 -21.21 2.38
N TYR A 77 21.24 -21.60 3.63
CA TYR A 77 20.65 -20.70 4.61
C TYR A 77 21.62 -19.57 4.93
N ASN A 78 21.25 -18.33 4.61
CA ASN A 78 21.96 -17.15 5.07
C ASN A 78 21.38 -16.68 6.42
N PRO A 79 22.04 -16.96 7.56
CA PRO A 79 21.52 -16.56 8.87
C PRO A 79 21.42 -15.04 9.02
N LYS A 80 22.26 -14.26 8.34
CA LYS A 80 22.21 -12.80 8.37
C LYS A 80 20.94 -12.27 7.68
N GLU A 81 20.64 -12.79 6.50
CA GLU A 81 19.43 -12.40 5.76
C GLU A 81 18.15 -12.75 6.56
N LYS A 82 18.14 -13.91 7.23
CA LYS A 82 17.03 -14.28 8.13
C LYS A 82 16.90 -13.31 9.30
N GLN A 83 18.01 -12.94 9.94
CA GLN A 83 18.02 -11.99 11.07
C GLN A 83 17.54 -10.60 10.64
N GLU A 84 18.03 -10.10 9.50
CA GLU A 84 17.61 -8.82 8.92
C GLU A 84 16.12 -8.80 8.56
N LYS A 85 15.62 -9.88 7.94
CA LYS A 85 14.19 -10.06 7.67
C LYS A 85 13.37 -10.06 8.96
N THR A 86 13.80 -10.78 10.00
CA THR A 86 13.08 -10.81 11.28
C THR A 86 13.06 -9.45 11.98
N ALA A 87 14.19 -8.73 12.00
CA ALA A 87 14.26 -7.39 12.59
C ALA A 87 13.38 -6.39 11.84
N THR A 88 13.34 -6.50 10.50
CA THR A 88 12.46 -5.68 9.67
C THR A 88 10.99 -5.97 9.95
N ILE A 89 10.60 -7.24 10.04
CA ILE A 89 9.23 -7.65 10.37
C ILE A 89 8.83 -7.09 11.75
N GLU A 90 9.69 -7.23 12.76
CA GLU A 90 9.44 -6.72 14.10
C GLU A 90 9.24 -5.20 14.11
N TYR A 91 10.11 -4.46 13.40
CA TYR A 91 9.98 -3.02 13.23
C TYR A 91 8.66 -2.63 12.56
N LEU A 92 8.29 -3.31 11.46
CA LEU A 92 7.05 -3.05 10.73
C LEU A 92 5.82 -3.33 11.59
N LEU A 93 5.80 -4.42 12.37
CA LEU A 93 4.72 -4.73 13.30
C LEU A 93 4.55 -3.64 14.36
N ARG A 94 5.66 -3.14 14.91
CA ARG A 94 5.61 -2.02 15.86
C ARG A 94 5.03 -0.77 15.21
N LYS A 95 5.48 -0.44 13.99
CA LYS A 95 5.00 0.75 13.28
C LYS A 95 3.52 0.65 12.89
N LEU A 96 3.06 -0.53 12.47
CA LEU A 96 1.65 -0.79 12.18
C LEU A 96 0.78 -0.53 13.42
N LYS A 97 1.17 -1.04 14.58
CA LYS A 97 0.44 -0.84 15.83
C LYS A 97 0.35 0.63 16.24
N GLU A 98 1.44 1.38 16.06
CA GLU A 98 1.47 2.82 16.32
C GLU A 98 0.50 3.57 15.40
N LEU A 99 0.56 3.31 14.09
CA LEU A 99 -0.33 3.91 13.10
C LEU A 99 -1.80 3.55 13.32
N GLU A 100 -2.08 2.31 13.73
CA GLU A 100 -3.44 1.89 14.13
C GLU A 100 -3.94 2.73 15.32
N SER A 101 -3.09 2.96 16.32
CA SER A 101 -3.47 3.80 17.47
C SER A 101 -3.70 5.26 17.09
N GLU A 102 -2.86 5.84 16.22
CA GLU A 102 -3.02 7.20 15.70
C GLU A 102 -4.34 7.33 14.91
N ASN A 103 -4.63 6.35 14.06
CA ASN A 103 -5.88 6.30 13.30
C ASN A 103 -7.11 6.26 14.21
N GLU A 104 -7.07 5.49 15.31
CA GLU A 104 -8.17 5.46 16.27
C GLU A 104 -8.37 6.80 16.98
N VAL A 105 -7.29 7.50 17.34
CA VAL A 105 -7.38 8.86 17.90
C VAL A 105 -7.99 9.82 16.88
N LEU A 106 -7.52 9.78 15.63
CA LEU A 106 -8.05 10.63 14.55
C LEU A 106 -9.54 10.39 14.30
N LYS A 107 -9.99 9.13 14.27
CA LYS A 107 -11.42 8.79 14.14
C LYS A 107 -12.25 9.41 15.27
N ARG A 108 -11.77 9.35 16.51
CA ARG A 108 -12.46 9.96 17.66
C ARG A 108 -12.60 11.47 17.51
N LEU A 109 -11.50 12.15 17.17
CA LEU A 109 -11.49 13.60 16.97
C LEU A 109 -12.40 14.02 15.82
N TYR A 110 -12.38 13.28 14.71
CA TYR A 110 -13.26 13.52 13.57
C TYR A 110 -14.73 13.42 13.99
N ASN A 111 -15.12 12.35 14.69
CA ASN A 111 -16.48 12.16 15.17
C ASN A 111 -16.91 13.26 16.15
N GLU A 112 -15.99 13.75 16.99
CA GLU A 112 -16.29 14.86 17.89
C GLU A 112 -16.50 16.18 17.15
N SER A 113 -15.68 16.46 16.13
CA SER A 113 -15.86 17.63 15.27
C SER A 113 -17.19 17.58 14.52
N LEU A 114 -17.59 16.39 14.05
CA LEU A 114 -18.85 16.16 13.36
C LEU A 114 -20.04 16.51 14.27
N ARG A 115 -20.04 16.03 15.52
CA ARG A 115 -21.08 16.36 16.51
C ARG A 115 -21.21 17.86 16.73
N LYS A 116 -20.08 18.57 16.90
CA LYS A 116 -20.10 20.03 17.07
C LYS A 116 -20.72 20.74 15.88
N ILE A 117 -20.41 20.29 14.66
CA ILE A 117 -20.99 20.83 13.43
C ILE A 117 -22.50 20.57 13.38
N GLU A 118 -22.95 19.35 13.70
CA GLU A 118 -24.37 19.00 13.75
C GLU A 118 -25.14 19.83 14.77
N GLU A 119 -24.55 20.04 15.95
CA GLU A 119 -25.14 20.84 17.02
C GLU A 119 -25.25 22.32 16.63
N MET A 120 -24.20 22.90 16.06
CA MET A 120 -24.26 24.25 15.48
C MET A 120 -25.32 24.37 14.39
N LYS A 121 -25.43 23.36 13.52
CA LYS A 121 -26.45 23.33 12.46
C LYS A 121 -27.87 23.31 13.05
N SER A 122 -28.10 22.53 14.09
CA SER A 122 -29.38 22.46 14.80
C SER A 122 -29.75 23.81 15.45
N GLN A 123 -28.78 24.45 16.13
CA GLN A 123 -28.96 25.78 16.72
C GLN A 123 -29.25 26.86 15.66
N LEU A 124 -28.65 26.75 14.47
CA LEU A 124 -28.89 27.66 13.37
C LEU A 124 -30.33 27.51 12.81
N GLU A 125 -30.82 26.30 12.65
CA GLU A 125 -32.19 26.06 12.15
C GLU A 125 -33.24 26.54 13.17
N SER A 126 -33.05 26.30 14.47
CA SER A 126 -33.97 26.82 15.50
C SER A 126 -33.96 28.35 15.59
N SER A 127 -32.80 29.00 15.35
CA SER A 127 -32.68 30.46 15.29
C SER A 127 -33.39 31.06 14.06
N LYS A 128 -33.41 30.34 12.93
CA LYS A 128 -34.18 30.74 11.73
C LYS A 128 -35.68 30.65 11.97
N GLU A 129 -36.15 29.59 12.63
CA GLU A 129 -37.57 29.39 12.94
C GLU A 129 -38.11 30.45 13.92
N GLN A 130 -37.33 30.86 14.91
CA GLN A 130 -37.70 31.97 15.80
C GLN A 130 -37.73 33.33 15.07
N SER A 131 -36.86 33.54 14.10
CA SER A 131 -36.82 34.77 13.28
C SER A 131 -37.97 34.87 12.28
N LEU A 132 -38.61 33.75 11.91
CA LEU A 132 -39.83 33.69 11.09
C LEU A 132 -41.12 33.89 11.89
N SER A 133 -41.03 34.03 13.23
CA SER A 133 -42.16 34.35 14.12
C SER A 133 -42.30 35.85 14.44
N GLY A 134 -41.37 36.68 13.96
CA GLY A 134 -41.56 38.14 13.91
C GLY A 134 -42.34 38.50 12.66
N ASP A 135 -43.44 39.24 12.83
CA ASP A 135 -44.37 39.68 11.79
C ASP A 135 -43.67 39.91 10.44
N THR A 136 -44.08 39.13 9.42
CA THR A 136 -43.67 39.38 8.04
C THR A 136 -44.14 40.77 7.66
N ILE A 137 -43.26 41.77 7.76
CA ILE A 137 -43.49 43.08 7.15
C ILE A 137 -43.39 42.85 5.65
N GLU A 138 -44.53 42.82 4.95
CA GLU A 138 -44.54 42.98 3.50
C GLU A 138 -43.88 44.34 3.19
N VAL A 139 -42.60 44.31 2.84
CA VAL A 139 -41.92 45.52 2.35
C VAL A 139 -42.46 45.78 0.95
N PRO A 140 -43.13 46.93 0.71
CA PRO A 140 -43.63 47.24 -0.62
C PRO A 140 -42.47 47.27 -1.60
N LEU A 141 -42.61 46.55 -2.72
CA LEU A 141 -41.61 46.51 -3.77
C LEU A 141 -41.40 47.94 -4.31
N MET A 142 -40.36 48.63 -3.84
CA MET A 142 -39.96 49.92 -4.41
C MET A 142 -39.60 49.67 -5.87
N LYS A 143 -40.32 50.35 -6.77
CA LYS A 143 -40.00 50.32 -8.20
C LYS A 143 -38.54 50.80 -8.36
N LEU A 144 -37.68 49.90 -8.82
CA LEU A 144 -36.33 50.25 -9.26
C LEU A 144 -36.48 51.35 -10.31
N PRO A 145 -35.87 52.54 -10.12
CA PRO A 145 -35.85 53.53 -11.17
C PRO A 145 -35.15 52.96 -12.38
N ASP A 146 -35.73 53.19 -13.55
CA ASP A 146 -35.24 52.69 -14.83
C ASP A 146 -33.74 53.03 -14.98
N GLU A 147 -32.92 52.04 -15.35
CA GLU A 147 -31.46 52.21 -15.49
C GLU A 147 -31.10 53.39 -16.40
N ALA A 148 -31.98 53.72 -17.33
CA ALA A 148 -31.86 54.86 -18.24
C ALA A 148 -31.92 56.24 -17.55
N GLU A 149 -32.59 56.37 -16.39
CA GLU A 149 -32.64 57.64 -15.64
C GLU A 149 -31.38 57.86 -14.80
N ILE A 150 -30.79 56.77 -14.28
CA ILE A 150 -29.57 56.82 -13.46
C ILE A 150 -28.40 57.36 -14.29
N PHE A 151 -28.28 56.89 -15.53
CA PHE A 151 -27.17 57.26 -16.43
C PHE A 151 -27.24 58.71 -16.94
N LYS A 152 -28.44 59.29 -17.03
CA LYS A 152 -28.60 60.71 -17.42
C LYS A 152 -28.16 61.66 -16.31
N ARG A 153 -28.42 61.30 -15.04
CA ARG A 153 -28.04 62.09 -13.86
C ARG A 153 -26.53 62.15 -13.63
N GLU A 154 -25.79 61.11 -14.02
CA GLU A 154 -24.33 61.09 -13.89
C GLU A 154 -23.62 61.93 -14.95
N LYS A 155 -24.16 62.06 -16.17
CA LYS A 155 -23.54 62.88 -17.21
C LYS A 155 -23.67 64.39 -16.98
N GLU A 156 -24.68 64.83 -16.25
CA GLU A 156 -24.87 66.26 -15.93
C GLU A 156 -24.02 66.71 -14.73
N LYS A 157 -23.56 65.78 -13.89
CA LYS A 157 -22.69 66.08 -12.75
C LYS A 157 -21.23 65.82 -13.09
N GLY A 158 -20.67 66.68 -13.94
CA GLY A 158 -19.28 67.15 -13.83
C GLY A 158 -18.16 66.13 -14.05
N GLY A 159 -17.35 66.40 -15.09
CA GLY A 159 -16.07 65.75 -15.30
C GLY A 159 -15.16 65.77 -14.06
N GLY A 160 -14.45 64.66 -13.86
CA GLY A 160 -13.45 64.57 -12.78
C GLY A 160 -12.88 63.17 -12.61
N ILE A 161 -11.83 62.87 -13.38
CA ILE A 161 -10.65 62.07 -13.01
C ILE A 161 -10.88 60.80 -12.16
N TYR A 162 -10.87 59.62 -12.79
CA TYR A 162 -10.19 58.45 -12.22
C TYR A 162 -9.46 57.64 -13.29
N SER A 163 -8.17 57.45 -13.02
CA SER A 163 -7.16 56.86 -13.89
C SER A 163 -7.30 55.34 -14.04
N ARG A 164 -6.90 54.89 -15.23
CA ARG A 164 -6.86 53.52 -15.75
C ARG A 164 -5.98 52.58 -14.89
N GLY A 165 -6.58 51.80 -14.00
CA GLY A 165 -5.93 50.65 -13.34
C GLY A 165 -5.90 49.44 -14.27
N LYS A 166 -4.70 49.05 -14.72
CA LYS A 166 -4.46 47.87 -15.57
C LYS A 166 -4.85 46.58 -14.83
N LYS A 167 -5.61 45.69 -15.51
CA LYS A 167 -5.73 44.27 -15.13
C LYS A 167 -4.34 43.63 -15.18
N LYS A 168 -3.91 43.01 -14.07
CA LYS A 168 -2.85 42.01 -14.08
C LYS A 168 -3.51 40.67 -13.83
N ASP A 169 -3.50 39.85 -14.88
CA ASP A 169 -3.75 38.42 -14.78
C ASP A 169 -2.62 37.78 -13.96
N LEU A 170 -2.98 37.03 -12.91
CA LEU A 170 -2.07 36.14 -12.21
C LEU A 170 -2.78 34.80 -12.06
N ASN A 171 -2.60 33.97 -13.08
CA ASN A 171 -2.67 32.53 -12.97
C ASN A 171 -1.22 32.03 -12.99
N LYS A 172 -0.76 31.40 -11.91
CA LYS A 172 0.17 30.24 -11.87
C LYS A 172 0.86 30.11 -10.50
N GLU A 173 0.87 28.84 -10.08
CA GLU A 173 1.89 28.17 -9.27
C GLU A 173 1.96 28.49 -7.78
N ASN A 174 1.66 27.47 -6.97
CA ASN A 174 2.50 26.95 -5.87
C ASN A 174 1.90 25.57 -5.50
N CYS A 175 2.58 24.49 -5.89
CA CYS A 175 3.46 23.67 -5.04
C CYS A 175 2.68 22.80 -4.06
#